data_AF-A0A957A3R0-F1
#
_entry.id   AF-A0A957A3R0-F1
#
_cell.length_a   1.000
_cell.length_b   1.000
_cell.length_c   1.000
_cell.angle_alpha   90.00
_cell.angle_beta   90.00
_cell.angle_gamma   90.00
#
_symmetry.space_group_name_H-M   'P 1'
#
loop_
_entity.id
_entity.type
_entity.pdbx_description
1 polymer ?
#
loop_
_entity_poly.entity_id
_entity_poly.type
_entity_poly.pdbx_seq_one_letter_code
_entity_poly.pdbx_strand_id
1 'polypeptide(L)' 'MKEFSCGDVVPGCGAHFRGDSDEDILAQVARHAAADHGIAAPDAELVEAVRSKIRVAA' A
#
# COMPACT_ATOMS: atom_id res chain seq x y z
N MET A 1 9.66 -11.88 -0.53
CA MET A 1 8.22 -11.84 -0.21
C MET A 1 7.94 -10.85 0.92
N LYS A 2 7.14 -9.83 0.60
CA LYS A 2 6.69 -8.75 1.46
C LYS A 2 5.17 -8.72 1.47
N GLU A 3 4.59 -8.09 2.49
CA GLU A 3 3.16 -7.86 2.59
C GLU A 3 2.82 -6.50 3.20
N PHE A 4 1.62 -6.02 2.92
CA PHE A 4 1.08 -4.76 3.44
C PHE A 4 -0.44 -4.84 3.58
N SER A 5 -1.00 -4.21 4.62
CA SER A 5 -2.45 -4.07 4.81
C SER A 5 -2.83 -2.59 4.72
N CYS A 6 -3.72 -2.23 3.80
CA CYS A 6 -4.12 -0.83 3.63
C CYS A 6 -4.77 -0.25 4.90
N GLY A 7 -5.44 -1.10 5.67
CA GLY A 7 -6.02 -0.75 6.97
C GLY A 7 -5.03 -0.17 7.99
N ASP A 8 -3.72 -0.40 7.83
CA ASP A 8 -2.67 0.19 8.67
C ASP A 8 -2.47 1.70 8.40
N VAL A 9 -2.99 2.21 7.28
CA VAL A 9 -2.92 3.62 6.85
C VAL A 9 -4.30 4.24 6.71
N VAL A 10 -5.26 3.52 6.14
CA VAL A 10 -6.65 3.97 5.91
C VAL A 10 -7.60 3.13 6.76
N PRO A 11 -8.04 3.64 7.93
CA PRO A 11 -8.95 2.91 8.81
C PRO A 11 -10.21 2.47 8.06
N GLY A 12 -10.56 1.18 8.18
CA GLY A 12 -11.72 0.59 7.50
C GLY A 12 -11.44 -0.01 6.12
N CYS A 13 -10.23 0.17 5.56
CA CYS A 13 -9.86 -0.53 4.33
C CYS A 13 -9.37 -1.96 4.62
N GLY A 14 -9.98 -2.95 3.97
CA GLY A 14 -9.62 -4.37 4.10
C GLY A 14 -8.65 -4.89 3.04
N ALA A 15 -8.06 -4.02 2.21
CA ALA A 15 -7.16 -4.45 1.14
C ALA A 15 -5.82 -4.97 1.71
N HIS A 16 -5.36 -6.10 1.19
CA HIS A 16 -4.07 -6.71 1.53
C HIS A 16 -3.27 -6.97 0.26
N PHE A 17 -1.98 -6.66 0.31
CA PHE A 17 -1.06 -6.77 -0.81
C PHE A 17 0.11 -7.67 -0.44
N ARG A 18 0.58 -8.44 -1.41
CA ARG A 18 1.80 -9.25 -1.32
C ARG A 18 2.61 -9.04 -2.59
N GLY A 19 3.93 -8.97 -2.43
CA GLY A 19 4.85 -8.74 -3.53
C GLY A 19 6.23 -9.28 -3.21
N ASP A 20 7.10 -9.35 -4.21
CA ASP A 20 8.47 -9.78 -3.96
C ASP A 20 9.30 -8.68 -3.26
N SER A 21 8.98 -7.42 -3.57
CA SER A 21 9.67 -6.21 -3.11
C SER A 21 8.70 -5.11 -2.69
N ASP A 22 9.20 -4.09 -2.00
CA ASP A 22 8.42 -2.93 -1.58
C ASP A 22 7.83 -2.17 -2.78
N GLU A 23 8.58 -2.07 -3.88
CA GLU A 23 8.14 -1.42 -5.13
C GLU A 23 6.96 -2.15 -5.78
N ASP A 24 6.93 -3.49 -5.71
CA ASP A 24 5.83 -4.29 -6.22
C ASP A 24 4.54 -4.01 -5.43
N ILE A 25 4.65 -3.95 -4.10
CA ILE A 25 3.53 -3.58 -3.23
C ILE A 25 3.09 -2.14 -3.50
N LEU A 26 4.02 -1.18 -3.59
CA LEU A 26 3.69 0.23 -3.85
C LEU A 26 2.96 0.40 -5.20
N ALA A 27 3.34 -0.34 -6.23
CA ALA A 27 2.64 -0.33 -7.51
C ALA A 27 1.20 -0.86 -7.41
N GLN A 28 0.98 -1.92 -6.61
CA GLN A 28 -0.37 -2.44 -6.35
C GLN A 28 -1.20 -1.44 -5.52
N VAL A 29 -0.61 -0.84 -4.48
CA VAL A 29 -1.26 0.17 -3.63
C VAL A 29 -1.64 1.40 -4.44
N ALA A 30 -0.78 1.87 -5.35
CA ALA A 30 -1.08 3.03 -6.21
C ALA A 30 -2.31 2.76 -7.11
N ARG A 31 -2.42 1.55 -7.68
CA ARG A 31 -3.59 1.15 -8.48
C ARG A 31 -4.86 1.10 -7.63
N HIS A 32 -4.78 0.55 -6.43
CA HIS A 32 -5.89 0.52 -5.47
C HIS A 32 -6.31 1.93 -5.04
N ALA A 33 -5.35 2.80 -4.69
CA ALA A 33 -5.58 4.18 -4.31
C ALA A 33 -6.34 4.95 -5.41
N ALA A 34 -5.97 4.76 -6.67
CA ALA A 34 -6.67 5.36 -7.81
C ALA A 34 -8.08 4.79 -8.01
N ALA A 35 -8.26 3.47 -7.92
CA ALA A 35 -9.53 2.81 -8.23
C ALA A 35 -10.59 2.96 -7.12
N ASP A 36 -10.19 2.80 -5.86
CA ASP A 36 -11.10 2.71 -4.72
C ASP A 36 -11.24 4.03 -3.97
N HIS A 37 -10.21 4.90 -4.03
CA HIS A 37 -10.16 6.16 -3.27
C HIS A 37 -10.07 7.41 -4.15
N GLY A 38 -9.94 7.26 -5.48
CA GLY A 38 -9.79 8.38 -6.41
C GLY A 38 -8.45 9.13 -6.28
N ILE A 39 -7.45 8.53 -5.61
CA ILE A 39 -6.13 9.11 -5.39
C ILE A 39 -5.22 8.70 -6.56
N ALA A 40 -5.22 9.49 -7.62
CA ALA A 40 -4.40 9.21 -8.81
C ALA A 40 -2.90 9.46 -8.58
N ALA A 41 -2.56 10.37 -7.68
CA ALA A 41 -1.18 10.73 -7.36
C ALA A 41 -1.05 10.90 -5.83
N PRO A 42 -0.67 9.84 -5.09
CA PRO A 42 -0.43 9.96 -3.66
C PRO A 42 0.79 10.86 -3.39
N ASP A 43 0.68 11.78 -2.44
CA ASP A 43 1.78 12.62 -2.01
C ASP A 43 2.91 11.79 -1.34
N ALA A 44 4.10 12.36 -1.27
CA ALA A 44 5.29 11.69 -0.73
C ALA A 44 5.09 11.18 0.71
N GLU A 45 4.35 11.94 1.54
CA GLU A 45 4.04 11.53 2.92
C GLU A 45 3.20 10.24 2.97
N LEU A 46 2.21 10.11 2.07
CA LEU A 46 1.38 8.92 1.99
C LEU A 46 2.18 7.72 1.49
N VAL A 47 3.06 7.93 0.50
CA VAL A 47 3.94 6.87 -0.01
C VAL A 47 4.88 6.35 1.08
N GLU A 48 5.48 7.26 1.85
CA GLU A 48 6.38 6.88 2.95
C GLU A 48 5.62 6.22 4.12
N ALA A 49 4.39 6.68 4.42
CA ALA A 49 3.53 6.02 5.39
C ALA A 49 3.23 4.57 4.99
N VAL A 50 2.84 4.32 3.74
CA VAL A 50 2.64 2.97 3.20
C VAL A 50 3.93 2.16 3.29
N ARG A 51 5.05 2.69 2.80
CA ARG A 51 6.35 2.01 2.81
C ARG A 51 6.77 1.60 4.22
N SER A 52 6.55 2.46 5.23
CA SER A 52 6.88 2.18 6.63
C SER A 52 6.09 1.01 7.25
N LYS A 53 4.97 0.62 6.63
CA LYS A 53 4.09 -0.48 7.07
C LYS A 53 4.28 -1.77 6.28
N ILE A 54 5.14 -1.77 5.25
CA ILE A 54 5.49 -2.99 4.51
C ILE A 54 6.34 -3.89 5.40
N ARG A 55 5.93 -5.14 5.56
CA ARG A 55 6.63 -6.15 6.38
C ARG A 55 7.06 -7.35 5.55
N VAL A 56 8.03 -8.11 6.07
CA VAL A 56 8.37 -9.43 5.52
C VAL A 56 7.18 -10.35 5.75
N ALA A 57 6.74 -11.05 4.71
CA ALA A 57 5.68 -12.04 4.83
C ALA A 57 6.21 -13.26 5.59
N ALA A 58 5.43 -13.73 6.58
CA ALA A 58 5.74 -14.92 7.37
C ALA A 58 5.40 -16.22 6.63
#